data_AF-A0A1X7T5J8-F1
#
_entry.id   AF-A0A1X7T5J8-F1
#
_cell.length_a   1.000
_cell.length_b   1.000
_cell.length_c   1.000
_cell.angle_alpha   90.00
_cell.angle_beta   90.00
_cell.angle_gamma   90.00
#
_symmetry.space_group_name_H-M   'P 1'
#
loop_
_entity.id
_entity.type
_entity.pdbx_description
1 polymer ?
#
loop_
_entity_poly.entity_id
_entity_poly.type
_entity_poly.pdbx_seq_one_letter_code
_entity_poly.pdbx_strand_id
1 'polypeptide(L)'
;MLIRFLKIMELCEEISPFFLRITNLHQLAVEEEEGGRERREERLLHFPCLLSRDRPDEMTSQVYQFGWCLQCTSKHHFFPPRYFHILSLRLAYKLALPQEDEKLKRRCTFWKNGLHWFNGHGVGSLVEIVDESQCVLVMMSFEKGYNDNMVSEIRDVIGEVMSVYKESCPSLEVKELVIDPKELAYPVNTLRERTVYSVKAVMSAIAKREDFVVSTTSIKQAKLKEILADESLSNISNLSLLGGRDIKEVIRITEEFKTTLTPIKLDIKDLDIVIEELTILNHLPCHIWHDLGLQLGLYQPTLEDITKDNGDSKKCFRECMS
;
A
#
# COMPACT_ATOMS: atom_id res chain seq x y z
N MET A 1 -5.45 6.54 25.92
CA MET A 1 -6.63 6.48 25.05
C MET A 1 -6.32 6.96 23.63
N LEU A 2 -5.65 8.11 23.46
CA LEU A 2 -5.21 8.64 22.17
C LEU A 2 -4.45 7.64 21.28
N ILE A 3 -3.45 6.93 21.81
CA ILE A 3 -2.70 5.92 21.03
C ILE A 3 -3.62 4.83 20.48
N ARG A 4 -4.58 4.37 21.29
CA ARG A 4 -5.56 3.36 20.87
C ARG A 4 -6.43 3.89 19.73
N PHE A 5 -6.84 5.16 19.79
CA PHE A 5 -7.56 5.81 18.70
C PHE A 5 -6.72 5.90 17.42
N LEU A 6 -5.48 6.38 17.50
CA LEU A 6 -4.59 6.50 16.34
C LEU A 6 -4.33 5.15 15.65
N LYS A 7 -4.19 4.08 16.45
CA LYS A 7 -4.09 2.71 15.95
C LYS A 7 -5.38 2.22 15.29
N ILE A 8 -6.54 2.46 15.90
CA ILE A 8 -7.83 2.06 15.30
C ILE A 8 -8.09 2.80 13.98
N MET A 9 -7.63 4.05 13.88
CA MET A 9 -7.70 4.82 12.64
C MET A 9 -6.67 4.40 11.59
N GLU A 10 -5.78 3.45 11.93
CA GLU A 10 -4.65 2.97 11.11
C GLU A 10 -3.72 4.12 10.67
N LEU A 11 -3.53 5.12 11.55
CA LEU A 11 -2.64 6.27 11.33
C LEU A 11 -1.22 5.99 11.80
N CYS A 12 -1.09 5.10 12.79
CA CYS A 12 0.18 4.61 13.28
C CYS A 12 0.05 3.17 13.76
N GLU A 13 1.18 2.49 13.86
CA GLU A 13 1.27 1.21 14.57
C GLU A 13 2.33 1.29 15.67
N GLU A 14 2.09 0.59 16.77
CA GLU A 14 3.07 0.48 17.85
C GLU A 14 4.10 -0.57 17.49
N ILE A 15 5.37 -0.15 17.37
CA ILE A 15 6.47 -0.99 16.92
C ILE A 15 7.31 -1.45 18.10
N SER A 16 7.82 -2.68 18.03
CA SER A 16 8.83 -3.13 18.98
C SER A 16 10.21 -2.53 18.63
N PRO A 17 11.13 -2.40 19.58
CA PRO A 17 12.51 -2.00 19.28
C PRO A 17 13.22 -2.93 18.27
N PHE A 18 12.78 -4.19 18.17
CA PHE A 18 13.28 -5.13 17.17
C PHE A 18 12.94 -4.68 15.74
N PHE A 19 11.77 -4.04 15.53
CA PHE A 19 11.36 -3.49 14.25
C PHE A 19 12.38 -2.49 13.70
N LEU A 20 12.98 -1.66 14.56
CA LEU A 20 14.02 -0.71 14.17
C LEU A 20 15.29 -1.40 13.64
N ARG A 21 15.58 -2.63 14.08
CA ARG A 21 16.80 -3.37 13.68
C ARG A 21 16.69 -4.00 12.30
N ILE A 22 15.46 -4.23 11.83
CA ILE A 22 15.19 -4.89 10.55
C ILE A 22 14.60 -3.93 9.52
N THR A 23 14.48 -2.64 9.87
CA THR A 23 13.99 -1.57 9.01
C THR A 23 14.95 -0.40 8.93
N ASN A 24 14.75 0.49 7.94
CA ASN A 24 15.48 1.75 7.83
C ASN A 24 14.96 2.85 8.76
N LEU A 25 14.02 2.55 9.67
CA LEU A 25 13.43 3.54 10.58
C LEU A 25 14.37 3.95 11.72
N HIS A 26 15.47 3.23 11.92
CA HIS A 26 16.45 3.53 12.96
C HIS A 26 17.14 4.88 12.77
N GLN A 27 17.19 5.42 11.55
CA GLN A 27 17.76 6.75 11.25
C GLN A 27 16.88 7.91 11.73
N LEU A 28 15.61 7.65 12.08
CA LEU A 28 14.69 8.66 12.63
C LEU A 28 14.64 8.67 14.16
N ALA A 29 15.21 7.63 14.80
CA ALA A 29 15.41 7.60 16.24
C ALA A 29 16.73 8.30 16.56
N VAL A 30 16.63 9.44 17.25
CA VAL A 30 17.74 10.32 17.68
C VAL A 30 18.98 9.53 18.11
N GLU A 31 20.17 10.02 17.71
CA GLU A 31 21.49 9.51 18.10
C GLU A 31 21.52 9.14 19.58
N GLU A 32 21.98 7.93 19.89
CA GLU A 32 22.15 7.49 21.28
C GLU A 32 23.24 8.36 21.93
N GLU A 33 22.84 9.33 22.76
CA GLU A 33 23.77 9.89 23.75
C GLU A 33 24.25 8.74 24.64
N GLU A 34 25.56 8.49 24.62
CA GLU A 34 26.28 7.57 25.51
C GLU A 34 26.10 7.98 26.97
N GLY A 35 24.98 7.60 27.57
CA GLY A 35 24.63 8.02 28.92
C GLY A 35 23.58 7.10 29.52
N GLY A 36 24.04 6.03 30.17
CA GLY A 36 23.20 5.08 30.89
C GLY A 36 22.27 5.75 31.89
N ARG A 37 21.00 5.90 31.49
CA ARG A 37 19.86 5.98 32.40
C ARG A 37 18.88 4.91 31.95
N GLU A 38 18.32 4.17 32.91
CA GLU A 38 17.21 3.26 32.71
C GLU A 38 16.12 3.99 31.90
N ARG A 39 16.04 3.69 30.60
CA ARG A 39 14.98 4.19 29.73
C ARG A 39 13.69 3.62 30.29
N ARG A 40 12.76 4.48 30.70
CA ARG A 40 11.34 4.12 30.82
C ARG A 40 10.97 3.33 29.55
N GLU A 41 10.08 2.35 29.67
CA GLU A 41 9.51 1.65 28.50
C GLU A 41 8.83 2.67 27.58
N GLU A 42 9.61 3.28 26.69
CA GLU A 42 9.15 4.26 25.71
C GLU A 42 8.41 3.49 24.62
N ARG A 43 7.13 3.82 24.45
CA ARG A 43 6.29 3.24 23.41
C ARG A 43 6.67 3.90 22.09
N LEU A 44 7.14 3.08 21.14
CA LEU A 44 7.52 3.54 19.81
C LEU A 44 6.32 3.46 18.87
N LEU A 45 5.98 4.58 18.24
CA LEU A 45 4.87 4.67 17.28
C LEU A 45 5.42 5.00 15.90
N HIS A 46 5.12 4.16 14.92
CA HIS A 46 5.48 4.38 13.52
C HIS A 46 4.32 5.05 12.79
N PHE A 47 4.59 6.22 12.22
CA PHE A 47 3.66 7.00 11.41
C PHE A 47 4.16 7.03 9.95
N PRO A 48 3.54 6.28 9.03
CA PRO A 48 3.98 6.23 7.62
C PRO A 48 4.01 7.60 6.93
N CYS A 49 3.15 8.53 7.33
CA CYS A 49 3.07 9.88 6.78
C CYS A 49 4.34 10.72 7.02
N LEU A 50 5.14 10.38 8.04
CA LEU A 50 6.34 11.12 8.45
C LEU A 50 7.61 10.67 7.72
N LEU A 51 7.52 9.64 6.88
CA LEU A 51 8.65 9.11 6.14
C LEU A 51 9.14 10.09 5.05
N SER A 52 10.44 10.01 4.73
CA SER A 52 11.03 10.77 3.61
C SER A 52 10.41 10.35 2.28
N ARG A 53 10.29 11.28 1.34
CA ARG A 53 9.84 11.01 -0.04
C ARG A 53 10.91 10.33 -0.90
N ASP A 54 12.18 10.46 -0.50
CA ASP A 54 13.29 9.99 -1.31
C ASP A 54 13.29 8.46 -1.41
N ARG A 55 13.47 7.96 -2.63
CA ARG A 55 13.60 6.51 -2.86
C ARG A 55 14.97 6.05 -2.39
N PRO A 56 15.06 4.89 -1.73
CA PRO A 56 16.36 4.30 -1.41
C PRO A 56 17.12 3.92 -2.67
N ASP A 57 18.40 4.30 -2.76
CA ASP A 57 19.25 4.02 -3.93
C ASP A 57 19.36 2.52 -4.22
N GLU A 58 19.31 1.67 -3.18
CA GLU A 58 19.43 0.22 -3.34
C GLU A 58 18.33 -0.36 -4.25
N MET A 59 17.16 0.29 -4.29
CA MET A 59 16.01 -0.17 -5.09
C MET A 59 16.26 -0.07 -6.60
N THR A 60 17.13 0.85 -7.03
CA THR A 60 17.44 1.09 -8.46
C THR A 60 18.33 0.00 -9.07
N SER A 61 19.06 -0.73 -8.22
CA SER A 61 19.97 -1.80 -8.65
C SER A 61 19.29 -3.17 -8.81
N GLN A 62 18.03 -3.30 -8.39
CA GLN A 62 17.31 -4.56 -8.45
C GLN A 62 16.79 -4.87 -9.86
N VAL A 63 16.90 -6.14 -10.25
CA VAL A 63 16.30 -6.65 -11.48
C VAL A 63 14.95 -7.27 -11.12
N TYR A 64 13.88 -6.63 -11.56
CA TYR A 64 12.52 -7.12 -11.36
C TYR A 64 12.12 -8.02 -12.52
N GLN A 65 11.44 -9.12 -12.21
CA GLN A 65 10.92 -10.06 -13.21
C GLN A 65 9.39 -10.07 -13.27
N PHE A 66 8.72 -9.45 -12.31
CA PHE A 66 7.27 -9.29 -12.31
C PHE A 66 6.86 -7.85 -11.96
N GLY A 67 5.82 -7.36 -12.63
CA GLY A 67 5.23 -6.05 -12.39
C GLY A 67 3.73 -6.06 -12.61
N TRP A 68 2.98 -5.55 -11.63
CA TRP A 68 1.53 -5.41 -11.65
C TRP A 68 1.15 -4.04 -11.14
N CYS A 69 0.00 -3.53 -11.58
CA CYS A 69 -0.49 -2.27 -11.05
C CYS A 69 -2.01 -2.15 -10.98
N LEU A 70 -2.47 -1.40 -9.98
CA LEU A 70 -3.83 -0.96 -9.80
C LEU A 70 -3.91 0.51 -10.15
N GLN A 71 -4.44 0.82 -11.34
CA GLN A 71 -4.46 2.19 -11.86
C GLN A 71 -5.88 2.75 -11.87
N CYS A 72 -6.05 4.01 -11.47
CA CYS A 72 -7.29 4.75 -11.66
C CYS A 72 -7.70 4.78 -13.15
N THR A 73 -9.00 4.64 -13.44
CA THR A 73 -9.52 4.75 -14.81
C THR A 73 -9.56 6.19 -15.29
N SER A 74 -9.91 7.11 -14.39
CA SER A 74 -10.00 8.55 -14.65
C SER A 74 -8.73 9.29 -14.25
N LYS A 75 -8.32 10.26 -15.07
CA LYS A 75 -7.19 11.16 -14.79
C LYS A 75 -7.43 12.13 -13.62
N HIS A 76 -8.62 12.15 -13.06
CA HIS A 76 -9.00 13.01 -11.93
C HIS A 76 -9.20 12.21 -10.64
N HIS A 77 -8.95 10.90 -10.69
CA HIS A 77 -9.09 10.00 -9.56
C HIS A 77 -7.72 9.66 -9.00
N PHE A 78 -7.62 9.65 -7.66
CA PHE A 78 -6.37 9.42 -6.94
C PHE A 78 -6.64 8.52 -5.76
N PHE A 79 -5.69 7.64 -5.45
CA PHE A 79 -5.66 6.92 -4.19
C PHE A 79 -5.44 7.92 -3.06
N PRO A 80 -6.28 7.91 -2.01
CA PRO A 80 -6.11 8.82 -0.89
C PRO A 80 -4.82 8.45 -0.13
N PRO A 81 -4.06 9.42 0.45
CA PRO A 81 -2.85 9.11 1.22
C PRO A 81 -3.06 8.05 2.31
N ARG A 82 -4.24 8.09 2.96
CA ARG A 82 -4.65 7.12 3.98
C ARG A 82 -4.64 5.68 3.48
N TYR A 83 -4.99 5.44 2.21
CA TYR A 83 -4.95 4.12 1.60
C TYR A 83 -3.52 3.54 1.69
N PHE A 84 -2.49 4.34 1.40
CA PHE A 84 -1.12 3.86 1.49
C PHE A 84 -0.66 3.64 2.93
N HIS A 85 -1.07 4.49 3.87
CA HIS A 85 -0.69 4.31 5.26
C HIS A 85 -1.20 2.97 5.80
N ILE A 86 -2.47 2.66 5.52
CA ILE A 86 -3.07 1.36 5.88
C ILE A 86 -2.33 0.22 5.18
N LEU A 87 -2.14 0.35 3.86
CA LEU A 87 -1.50 -0.69 3.05
C LEU A 87 -0.07 -0.98 3.52
N SER A 88 0.76 0.05 3.73
CA SER A 88 2.14 -0.09 4.18
C SER A 88 2.23 -0.76 5.55
N LEU A 89 1.37 -0.40 6.50
CA LEU A 89 1.30 -1.05 7.80
C LEU A 89 0.90 -2.52 7.65
N ARG A 90 -0.17 -2.82 6.92
CA ARG A 90 -0.63 -4.20 6.77
C ARG A 90 0.38 -5.09 6.04
N LEU A 91 1.00 -4.60 4.96
CA LEU A 91 2.05 -5.32 4.24
C LEU A 91 3.26 -5.58 5.14
N ALA A 92 3.69 -4.56 5.89
CA ALA A 92 4.80 -4.70 6.82
C ALA A 92 4.54 -5.81 7.83
N TYR A 93 3.41 -5.76 8.54
CA TYR A 93 3.12 -6.68 9.63
C TYR A 93 2.69 -8.08 9.19
N LYS A 94 1.98 -8.20 8.06
CA LYS A 94 1.52 -9.51 7.58
C LYS A 94 2.60 -10.26 6.81
N LEU A 95 3.38 -9.56 5.98
CA LEU A 95 4.24 -10.18 4.97
C LEU A 95 5.73 -9.89 5.22
N ALA A 96 6.07 -8.64 5.52
CA ALA A 96 7.48 -8.24 5.64
C ALA A 96 8.11 -8.63 6.99
N LEU A 97 7.33 -8.81 8.05
CA LEU A 97 7.84 -9.10 9.40
C LEU A 97 7.90 -10.60 9.72
N PRO A 98 8.94 -11.06 10.44
CA PRO A 98 8.99 -12.42 10.96
C PRO A 98 7.93 -12.57 12.06
N GLN A 99 7.08 -13.60 11.96
CA GLN A 99 5.95 -13.78 12.87
C GLN A 99 6.32 -14.43 14.22
N GLU A 100 7.38 -15.26 14.28
CA GLU A 100 8.08 -15.70 15.51
C GLU A 100 9.20 -16.71 15.11
N ASP A 101 10.30 -16.76 15.86
CA ASP A 101 11.42 -17.74 15.83
C ASP A 101 12.18 -17.98 14.49
N GLU A 102 11.76 -17.37 13.39
CA GLU A 102 12.50 -17.43 12.13
C GLU A 102 13.76 -16.56 12.21
N LYS A 103 14.92 -17.22 12.21
CA LYS A 103 16.27 -16.63 12.02
C LYS A 103 16.42 -15.83 10.72
N LEU A 104 15.39 -15.77 9.87
CA LEU A 104 15.37 -15.02 8.62
C LEU A 104 15.15 -13.55 8.93
N LYS A 105 16.23 -12.77 8.87
CA LYS A 105 16.18 -11.31 8.96
C LYS A 105 15.51 -10.77 7.70
N ARG A 106 14.17 -10.80 7.64
CA ARG A 106 13.40 -10.08 6.62
C ARG A 106 13.73 -8.59 6.77
N ARG A 107 14.39 -8.02 5.77
CA ARG A 107 14.74 -6.60 5.76
C ARG A 107 13.63 -5.86 5.03
N CYS A 108 13.21 -4.74 5.62
CA CYS A 108 12.08 -3.97 5.14
C CYS A 108 12.45 -2.48 5.10
N THR A 109 12.35 -1.86 3.94
CA THR A 109 12.76 -0.48 3.70
C THR A 109 11.56 0.36 3.34
N PHE A 110 11.32 1.43 4.10
CA PHE A 110 10.19 2.32 3.95
C PHE A 110 10.60 3.68 3.37
N TRP A 111 9.72 4.26 2.56
CA TRP A 111 9.70 5.68 2.22
C TRP A 111 8.23 6.12 2.10
N LYS A 112 7.98 7.40 1.95
CA LYS A 112 6.65 8.01 2.09
C LYS A 112 5.58 7.34 1.24
N ASN A 113 5.94 6.94 0.03
CA ASN A 113 5.01 6.39 -0.94
C ASN A 113 5.29 4.92 -1.25
N GLY A 114 6.25 4.28 -0.58
CA GLY A 114 6.61 2.92 -0.93
C GLY A 114 7.25 2.11 0.18
N LEU A 115 7.24 0.80 -0.06
CA LEU A 115 7.72 -0.22 0.85
C LEU A 115 8.40 -1.30 0.02
N HIS A 116 9.62 -1.65 0.40
CA HIS A 116 10.31 -2.82 -0.14
C HIS A 116 10.62 -3.80 0.99
N TRP A 117 10.51 -5.10 0.72
CA TRP A 117 11.02 -6.12 1.64
C TRP A 117 11.56 -7.33 0.92
N PHE A 118 12.38 -8.09 1.64
CA PHE A 118 12.83 -9.42 1.22
C PHE A 118 12.29 -10.47 2.18
N ASN A 119 11.66 -11.53 1.65
CA ASN A 119 11.00 -12.54 2.48
C ASN A 119 11.96 -13.59 3.07
N GLY A 120 13.26 -13.51 2.78
CA GLY A 120 14.28 -14.47 3.26
C GLY A 120 14.44 -15.70 2.38
N HIS A 121 13.56 -15.89 1.38
CA HIS A 121 13.50 -17.06 0.49
C HIS A 121 13.82 -16.70 -0.97
N GLY A 122 14.59 -15.65 -1.20
CA GLY A 122 14.98 -15.23 -2.55
C GLY A 122 13.95 -14.35 -3.27
N VAL A 123 12.87 -13.92 -2.60
CA VAL A 123 11.87 -13.01 -3.19
C VAL A 123 11.96 -11.63 -2.56
N GLY A 124 12.18 -10.62 -3.41
CA GLY A 124 12.05 -9.22 -3.07
C GLY A 124 10.72 -8.66 -3.58
N SER A 125 10.01 -7.94 -2.74
CA SER A 125 8.71 -7.35 -3.05
C SER A 125 8.77 -5.84 -2.86
N LEU A 126 8.31 -5.10 -3.86
CA LEU A 126 8.21 -3.65 -3.88
C LEU A 126 6.74 -3.26 -4.08
N VAL A 127 6.21 -2.41 -3.19
CA VAL A 127 4.91 -1.77 -3.36
C VAL A 127 5.08 -0.27 -3.25
N GLU A 128 4.63 0.49 -4.25
CA GLU A 128 4.78 1.95 -4.29
C GLU A 128 3.54 2.62 -4.90
N ILE A 129 3.12 3.76 -4.36
CA ILE A 129 2.19 4.66 -5.02
C ILE A 129 2.95 5.59 -5.95
N VAL A 130 2.63 5.51 -7.23
CA VAL A 130 3.28 6.22 -8.34
C VAL A 130 2.26 7.03 -9.14
N ASP A 131 2.71 7.74 -10.18
CA ASP A 131 1.86 8.50 -11.11
C ASP A 131 0.97 9.52 -10.36
N GLU A 132 1.56 10.33 -9.49
CA GLU A 132 0.85 11.33 -8.67
C GLU A 132 -0.29 10.75 -7.81
N SER A 133 -0.15 9.50 -7.36
CA SER A 133 -1.18 8.75 -6.63
C SER A 133 -2.33 8.23 -7.49
N GLN A 134 -2.15 8.12 -8.80
CA GLN A 134 -3.11 7.46 -9.68
C GLN A 134 -2.89 5.96 -9.78
N CYS A 135 -1.81 5.45 -9.20
CA CYS A 135 -1.47 4.05 -9.35
C CYS A 135 -0.76 3.45 -8.15
N VAL A 136 -1.19 2.25 -7.76
CA VAL A 136 -0.44 1.35 -6.89
C VAL A 136 0.39 0.42 -7.77
N LEU A 137 1.69 0.45 -7.62
CA LEU A 137 2.66 -0.38 -8.31
C LEU A 137 3.10 -1.52 -7.40
N VAL A 138 3.13 -2.73 -7.94
CA VAL A 138 3.76 -3.90 -7.33
C VAL A 138 4.84 -4.40 -8.26
N MET A 139 6.07 -4.53 -7.79
CA MET A 139 7.15 -5.17 -8.53
C MET A 139 7.80 -6.24 -7.67
N MET A 140 8.24 -7.33 -8.29
CA MET A 140 8.90 -8.41 -7.57
C MET A 140 10.17 -8.86 -8.27
N SER A 141 11.18 -9.12 -7.44
CA SER A 141 12.48 -9.66 -7.82
C SER A 141 12.64 -11.08 -7.28
N PHE A 142 13.27 -11.96 -8.05
CA PHE A 142 13.47 -13.38 -7.69
C PHE A 142 14.92 -13.82 -7.88
N GLU A 143 15.44 -14.55 -6.90
CA GLU A 143 16.66 -15.33 -7.04
C GLU A 143 16.41 -16.60 -7.86
N LYS A 144 17.41 -17.01 -8.66
CA LYS A 144 17.28 -18.19 -9.53
C LYS A 144 17.06 -19.46 -8.70
N GLY A 145 15.98 -20.19 -8.99
CA GLY A 145 15.70 -21.52 -8.42
C GLY A 145 14.58 -21.59 -7.38
N TYR A 146 13.89 -20.47 -7.08
CA TYR A 146 12.82 -20.39 -6.08
C TYR A 146 11.46 -19.99 -6.67
N ASN A 147 10.95 -20.77 -7.63
CA ASN A 147 9.74 -20.41 -8.37
C ASN A 147 8.42 -20.68 -7.61
N ASP A 148 8.34 -21.70 -6.75
CA ASP A 148 7.06 -22.05 -6.08
C ASP A 148 6.63 -21.01 -5.04
N ASN A 149 7.58 -20.34 -4.38
CA ASN A 149 7.30 -19.28 -3.39
C ASN A 149 6.85 -17.95 -4.04
N MET A 150 7.11 -17.77 -5.34
CA MET A 150 6.77 -16.55 -6.07
C MET A 150 5.26 -16.40 -6.24
N VAL A 151 4.57 -17.48 -6.62
CA VAL A 151 3.11 -17.44 -6.86
C VAL A 151 2.35 -17.08 -5.59
N SER A 152 2.73 -17.67 -4.45
CA SER A 152 2.15 -17.33 -3.16
C SER A 152 2.41 -15.87 -2.80
N GLU A 153 3.64 -15.38 -2.94
CA GLU A 153 3.97 -14.00 -2.58
C GLU A 153 3.19 -13.00 -3.46
N ILE A 154 3.14 -13.21 -4.78
CA ILE A 154 2.36 -12.36 -5.70
C ILE A 154 0.89 -12.34 -5.25
N ARG A 155 0.32 -13.50 -4.93
CA ARG A 155 -1.08 -13.63 -4.56
C ARG A 155 -1.35 -12.91 -3.25
N ASP A 156 -0.48 -13.06 -2.27
CA ASP A 156 -0.67 -12.53 -0.93
C ASP A 156 -0.49 -11.00 -0.93
N VAL A 157 0.49 -10.48 -1.68
CA VAL A 157 0.68 -9.03 -1.87
C VAL A 157 -0.47 -8.40 -2.63
N ILE A 158 -0.84 -8.93 -3.81
CA ILE A 158 -1.96 -8.39 -4.60
C ILE A 158 -3.27 -8.55 -3.82
N GLY A 159 -3.45 -9.65 -3.10
CA GLY A 159 -4.59 -9.89 -2.24
C GLY A 159 -4.75 -8.81 -1.18
N GLU A 160 -3.67 -8.46 -0.49
CA GLU A 160 -3.69 -7.39 0.51
C GLU A 160 -3.96 -6.01 -0.12
N VAL A 161 -3.31 -5.69 -1.24
CA VAL A 161 -3.55 -4.45 -2.01
C VAL A 161 -5.03 -4.30 -2.36
N MET A 162 -5.65 -5.38 -2.85
CA MET A 162 -7.06 -5.40 -3.22
C MET A 162 -7.99 -5.38 -2.00
N SER A 163 -7.61 -6.02 -0.89
CA SER A 163 -8.39 -5.99 0.36
C SER A 163 -8.49 -4.56 0.90
N VAL A 164 -7.34 -3.88 1.03
CA VAL A 164 -7.29 -2.48 1.50
C VAL A 164 -8.06 -1.57 0.55
N TYR A 165 -8.01 -1.83 -0.77
CA TYR A 165 -8.73 -1.02 -1.75
C TYR A 165 -10.24 -1.13 -1.55
N LYS A 166 -10.75 -2.35 -1.39
CA LYS A 166 -12.18 -2.60 -1.14
C LYS A 166 -12.65 -2.02 0.19
N GLU A 167 -11.80 -2.00 1.20
CA GLU A 167 -12.12 -1.48 2.53
C GLU A 167 -12.06 0.05 2.59
N SER A 168 -11.02 0.65 2.01
CA SER A 168 -10.72 2.08 2.18
C SER A 168 -11.27 2.98 1.07
N CYS A 169 -11.35 2.50 -0.17
CA CYS A 169 -11.78 3.32 -1.30
C CYS A 169 -12.57 2.54 -2.38
N PRO A 170 -13.67 1.83 -2.00
CA PRO A 170 -14.42 0.97 -2.92
C PRO A 170 -15.11 1.70 -4.07
N SER A 171 -15.35 3.01 -3.95
CA SER A 171 -15.97 3.82 -5.00
C SER A 171 -14.98 4.28 -6.06
N LEU A 172 -13.67 4.12 -5.82
CA LEU A 172 -12.64 4.55 -6.75
C LEU A 172 -12.60 3.57 -7.93
N GLU A 173 -12.91 4.03 -9.13
CA GLU A 173 -12.84 3.20 -10.33
C GLU A 173 -11.39 2.92 -10.72
N VAL A 174 -11.02 1.65 -10.74
CA VAL A 174 -9.66 1.17 -11.02
C VAL A 174 -9.65 0.07 -12.07
N LYS A 175 -8.50 -0.10 -12.70
CA LYS A 175 -8.19 -1.20 -13.61
C LYS A 175 -6.91 -1.89 -13.17
N GLU A 176 -6.90 -3.21 -13.29
CA GLU A 176 -5.76 -4.06 -12.97
C GLU A 176 -4.97 -4.34 -14.24
N LEU A 177 -3.66 -4.11 -14.17
CA LEU A 177 -2.75 -4.20 -15.31
C LEU A 177 -1.49 -4.98 -14.94
N VAL A 178 -0.91 -5.66 -15.93
CA VAL A 178 0.40 -6.32 -15.86
C VAL A 178 1.36 -5.54 -16.74
N ILE A 179 2.56 -5.27 -16.24
CA ILE A 179 3.62 -4.59 -16.98
C ILE A 179 4.35 -5.60 -17.85
N ASP A 180 4.65 -5.25 -19.10
CA ASP A 180 5.49 -6.09 -19.97
C ASP A 180 6.84 -6.39 -19.26
N PRO A 181 7.24 -7.66 -19.14
CA PRO A 181 8.52 -8.02 -18.52
C PRO A 181 9.75 -7.32 -19.12
N LYS A 182 9.69 -6.91 -20.39
CA LYS A 182 10.76 -6.16 -21.07
C LYS A 182 10.86 -4.70 -20.60
N GLU A 183 9.88 -4.20 -19.87
CA GLU A 183 9.77 -2.81 -19.42
C GLU A 183 9.73 -2.68 -17.89
N LEU A 184 10.25 -3.68 -17.16
CA LEU A 184 10.30 -3.71 -15.68
C LEU A 184 11.45 -2.90 -15.07
N ALA A 185 11.92 -1.84 -15.73
CA ALA A 185 12.93 -0.96 -15.17
C ALA A 185 12.36 -0.16 -13.98
N TYR A 186 13.12 -0.02 -12.89
CA TYR A 186 12.81 0.86 -11.77
C TYR A 186 13.81 2.04 -11.75
N PRO A 187 13.40 3.28 -11.39
CA PRO A 187 12.09 3.71 -10.89
C PRO A 187 10.98 3.79 -11.95
N VAL A 188 9.73 3.69 -11.49
CA VAL A 188 8.54 3.93 -12.31
C VAL A 188 7.88 5.23 -11.86
N ASN A 189 7.94 6.27 -12.68
CA ASN A 189 7.29 7.54 -12.38
C ASN A 189 5.87 7.59 -12.98
N THR A 190 5.74 7.17 -14.24
CA THR A 190 4.50 7.16 -15.01
C THR A 190 4.32 5.80 -15.70
N LEU A 191 3.08 5.31 -15.76
CA LEU A 191 2.76 4.06 -16.46
C LEU A 191 2.41 4.28 -17.93
N ARG A 192 2.09 5.50 -18.33
CA ARG A 192 1.66 5.85 -19.70
C ARG A 192 2.73 5.56 -20.75
N GLU A 193 3.99 5.55 -20.33
CA GLU A 193 5.14 5.28 -21.18
C GLU A 193 5.39 3.78 -21.35
N ARG A 194 4.63 2.92 -20.66
CA ARG A 194 4.87 1.48 -20.63
C ARG A 194 3.85 0.65 -21.38
N THR A 195 4.33 -0.44 -21.97
CA THR A 195 3.51 -1.51 -22.49
C THR A 195 2.92 -2.28 -21.32
N VAL A 196 1.59 -2.19 -21.19
CA VAL A 196 0.84 -2.89 -20.15
C VAL A 196 -0.32 -3.68 -20.75
N TYR A 197 -0.76 -4.71 -20.03
CA TYR A 197 -1.83 -5.61 -20.43
C TYR A 197 -2.88 -5.64 -19.32
N SER A 198 -4.15 -5.42 -19.68
CA SER A 198 -5.24 -5.59 -18.72
C SER A 198 -5.27 -7.02 -18.22
N VAL A 199 -5.33 -7.19 -16.89
CA VAL A 199 -5.51 -8.51 -16.26
C VAL A 199 -6.74 -9.19 -16.86
N LYS A 200 -7.86 -8.47 -17.04
CA LYS A 200 -9.07 -9.00 -17.69
C LYS A 200 -8.79 -9.56 -19.09
N ALA A 201 -8.00 -8.87 -19.90
CA ALA A 201 -7.64 -9.32 -21.25
C ALA A 201 -6.74 -10.56 -21.20
N VAL A 202 -5.75 -10.57 -20.31
CA VAL A 202 -4.90 -11.74 -20.04
C VAL A 202 -5.77 -12.94 -19.63
N MET A 203 -6.64 -12.78 -18.63
CA MET A 203 -7.55 -13.84 -18.17
C MET A 203 -8.43 -14.38 -19.30
N SER A 204 -9.01 -13.48 -20.11
CA SER A 204 -9.85 -13.87 -21.24
C SER A 204 -9.07 -14.71 -22.26
N ALA A 205 -7.84 -14.32 -22.58
CA ALA A 205 -7.00 -15.06 -23.51
C ALA A 205 -6.70 -16.47 -22.96
N ILE A 206 -6.35 -16.60 -21.68
CA ILE A 206 -6.09 -17.92 -21.07
C ILE A 206 -7.36 -18.79 -21.06
N ALA A 207 -8.51 -18.22 -20.67
CA ALA A 207 -9.79 -18.94 -20.65
C ALA A 207 -10.20 -19.44 -22.05
N LYS A 208 -9.91 -18.66 -23.10
CA LYS A 208 -10.18 -19.02 -24.50
C LYS A 208 -9.07 -19.84 -25.15
N ARG A 209 -7.97 -20.10 -24.43
CA ARG A 209 -6.74 -20.75 -24.95
C ARG A 209 -6.16 -20.02 -26.16
N GLU A 210 -6.20 -18.69 -26.13
CA GLU A 210 -5.57 -17.83 -27.11
C GLU A 210 -4.09 -17.63 -26.75
N ASP A 211 -3.23 -17.64 -27.77
CA ASP A 211 -1.77 -17.50 -27.58
C ASP A 211 -1.32 -16.05 -27.38
N PHE A 212 -2.16 -15.07 -27.68
CA PHE A 212 -1.79 -13.66 -27.76
C PHE A 212 -2.74 -12.75 -26.95
N VAL A 213 -2.18 -11.68 -26.39
CA VAL A 213 -2.91 -10.63 -25.70
C VAL A 213 -2.58 -9.27 -26.32
N VAL A 214 -3.60 -8.46 -26.55
CA VAL A 214 -3.45 -7.08 -27.03
C VAL A 214 -3.11 -6.16 -25.85
N SER A 215 -2.11 -5.30 -26.03
CA SER A 215 -1.75 -4.28 -25.04
C SER A 215 -2.90 -3.28 -24.81
N THR A 216 -2.99 -2.76 -23.59
CA THR A 216 -3.97 -1.72 -23.22
C THR A 216 -3.51 -0.31 -23.61
N THR A 217 -2.20 -0.10 -23.76
CA THR A 217 -1.60 1.19 -24.09
C THR A 217 -1.10 1.28 -25.54
N SER A 218 -1.03 0.16 -26.26
CA SER A 218 -0.54 0.11 -27.64
C SER A 218 -1.28 -0.90 -28.50
N ILE A 219 -1.12 -0.82 -29.83
CA ILE A 219 -1.65 -1.80 -30.79
C ILE A 219 -0.81 -3.10 -30.77
N LYS A 220 0.28 -3.14 -29.99
CA LYS A 220 1.18 -4.30 -29.92
C LYS A 220 0.45 -5.50 -29.31
N GLN A 221 0.74 -6.67 -29.87
CA GLN A 221 0.35 -7.97 -29.31
C GLN A 221 1.60 -8.63 -28.74
N ALA A 222 1.44 -9.33 -27.62
CA ALA A 222 2.47 -10.19 -27.08
C ALA A 222 1.92 -11.59 -26.86
N LYS A 223 2.81 -12.59 -26.92
CA LYS A 223 2.45 -13.95 -26.58
C LYS A 223 2.20 -14.04 -25.08
N LEU A 224 1.18 -14.79 -24.67
CA LEU A 224 0.82 -14.93 -23.27
C LEU A 224 1.99 -15.43 -22.41
N LYS A 225 2.76 -16.39 -22.93
CA LYS A 225 3.98 -16.93 -22.32
C LYS A 225 5.15 -15.93 -22.22
N GLU A 226 5.13 -14.84 -22.98
CA GLU A 226 6.13 -13.77 -22.87
C GLU A 226 5.75 -12.77 -21.76
N ILE A 227 4.45 -12.63 -21.48
CA ILE A 227 3.93 -11.78 -20.40
C ILE A 227 4.02 -12.53 -19.06
N LEU A 228 3.64 -13.81 -19.07
CA LEU A 228 3.69 -14.73 -17.93
C LEU A 228 4.77 -15.78 -18.19
N ALA A 229 6.03 -15.35 -18.07
CA ALA A 229 7.19 -16.21 -18.36
C ALA A 229 7.31 -17.42 -17.42
N ASP A 230 6.65 -17.39 -16.27
CA ASP A 230 6.62 -18.52 -15.33
C ASP A 230 5.37 -19.39 -15.56
N GLU A 231 5.57 -20.68 -15.80
CA GLU A 231 4.49 -21.66 -16.01
C GLU A 231 3.54 -21.73 -14.80
N SER A 232 4.02 -21.47 -13.58
CA SER A 232 3.20 -21.46 -12.38
C SER A 232 2.19 -20.29 -12.36
N LEU A 233 2.54 -19.16 -12.98
CA LEU A 233 1.61 -18.04 -13.20
C LEU A 233 0.62 -18.30 -14.34
N SER A 234 0.87 -19.29 -15.21
CA SER A 234 -0.03 -19.59 -16.33
C SER A 234 -1.29 -20.37 -15.92
N ASN A 235 -1.33 -20.91 -14.69
CA ASN A 235 -2.45 -21.73 -14.23
C ASN A 235 -3.67 -20.87 -13.85
N ILE A 236 -4.74 -20.97 -14.64
CA ILE A 236 -5.98 -20.20 -14.52
C ILE A 236 -6.57 -20.15 -13.11
N SER A 237 -6.59 -21.28 -12.41
CA SER A 237 -7.24 -21.39 -11.09
C SER A 237 -6.41 -20.75 -9.97
N ASN A 238 -5.12 -20.46 -10.22
CA ASN A 238 -4.16 -19.96 -9.24
C ASN A 238 -3.54 -18.63 -9.65
N LEU A 239 -4.12 -17.91 -10.61
CA LEU A 239 -3.55 -16.66 -11.10
C LEU A 239 -3.43 -15.65 -9.95
N SER A 240 -2.20 -15.51 -9.45
CA SER A 240 -1.84 -14.61 -8.36
C SER A 240 -2.21 -13.16 -8.64
N LEU A 241 -2.37 -12.81 -9.92
CA LEU A 241 -2.89 -11.53 -10.39
C LEU A 241 -4.29 -11.19 -9.84
N LEU A 242 -5.04 -12.19 -9.37
CA LEU A 242 -6.38 -12.01 -8.84
C LEU A 242 -6.42 -11.76 -7.34
N GLY A 243 -5.29 -11.89 -6.64
CA GLY A 243 -5.22 -11.75 -5.18
C GLY A 243 -6.15 -12.74 -4.46
N GLY A 244 -6.37 -13.93 -5.02
CA GLY A 244 -7.26 -14.96 -4.46
C GLY A 244 -8.72 -14.95 -4.94
N ARG A 245 -9.10 -14.11 -5.91
CA ARG A 245 -10.46 -14.16 -6.53
C ARG A 245 -10.60 -15.30 -7.54
N ASP A 246 -11.82 -15.80 -7.69
CA ASP A 246 -12.17 -16.79 -8.72
C ASP A 246 -12.26 -16.13 -10.12
N ILE A 247 -11.76 -16.78 -11.17
CA ILE A 247 -11.81 -16.26 -12.54
C ILE A 247 -13.24 -15.98 -13.03
N LYS A 248 -14.22 -16.81 -12.64
CA LYS A 248 -15.63 -16.62 -12.99
C LYS A 248 -16.18 -15.37 -12.32
N GLU A 249 -15.70 -15.03 -11.13
CA GLU A 249 -16.04 -13.77 -10.45
C GLU A 249 -15.55 -12.58 -11.28
N VAL A 250 -14.29 -12.58 -11.72
CA VAL A 250 -13.68 -11.49 -12.52
C VAL A 250 -14.34 -11.32 -13.89
N ILE A 251 -14.73 -12.42 -14.54
CA ILE A 251 -15.46 -12.38 -15.83
C ILE A 251 -16.90 -11.89 -15.61
N ARG A 252 -17.54 -12.27 -14.50
CA ARG A 252 -18.93 -11.94 -14.17
C ARG A 252 -19.12 -10.54 -13.58
N ILE A 253 -18.08 -9.90 -13.01
CA ILE A 253 -18.12 -8.53 -12.44
C ILE A 253 -18.55 -7.43 -13.45
N THR A 254 -18.90 -7.78 -14.69
CA THR A 254 -19.56 -6.85 -15.63
C THR A 254 -21.00 -6.48 -15.22
N GLU A 255 -21.63 -7.18 -14.26
CA GLU A 255 -22.91 -6.76 -13.67
C GLU A 255 -22.94 -7.03 -12.15
N GLU A 256 -23.40 -6.03 -11.37
CA GLU A 256 -23.67 -6.04 -9.92
C GLU A 256 -22.50 -5.87 -8.93
N PHE A 257 -22.29 -4.63 -8.48
CA PHE A 257 -21.69 -4.31 -7.18
C PHE A 257 -22.77 -3.87 -6.19
N LYS A 258 -23.32 -4.82 -5.43
CA LYS A 258 -23.90 -4.57 -4.10
C LYS A 258 -23.75 -5.82 -3.25
N THR A 259 -22.89 -5.80 -2.23
CA THR A 259 -23.29 -5.86 -0.81
C THR A 259 -22.13 -6.14 0.16
N THR A 260 -22.08 -5.25 1.16
CA THR A 260 -21.77 -5.40 2.60
C THR A 260 -20.67 -6.35 3.08
N LEU A 261 -19.63 -5.74 3.66
CA LEU A 261 -18.95 -6.22 4.86
C LEU A 261 -19.05 -5.12 5.92
N THR A 262 -19.49 -5.46 7.13
CA THR A 262 -19.43 -4.59 8.31
C THR A 262 -18.20 -4.98 9.13
N PRO A 263 -17.09 -4.23 9.06
CA PRO A 263 -16.14 -4.18 10.16
C PRO A 263 -16.77 -3.34 11.29
N ILE A 264 -16.30 -3.51 12.53
CA ILE A 264 -16.66 -2.66 13.65
C ILE A 264 -16.29 -1.21 13.26
N LYS A 265 -17.30 -0.46 12.83
CA LYS A 265 -17.18 0.87 12.27
C LYS A 265 -17.20 1.83 13.45
N LEU A 266 -16.03 2.35 13.84
CA LEU A 266 -16.05 3.65 14.51
C LEU A 266 -16.54 4.66 13.46
N ASP A 267 -17.60 5.39 13.81
CA ASP A 267 -18.21 6.39 12.94
C ASP A 267 -17.81 7.80 13.40
N ILE A 268 -18.30 8.83 12.72
CA ILE A 268 -17.99 10.23 13.04
C ILE A 268 -18.30 10.62 14.51
N LYS A 269 -19.11 9.83 15.22
CA LYS A 269 -19.44 10.00 16.65
C LYS A 269 -18.31 9.54 17.57
N ASP A 270 -17.42 8.67 17.12
CA ASP A 270 -16.24 8.26 17.90
C ASP A 270 -15.10 9.28 17.80
N LEU A 271 -15.08 10.03 16.69
CA LEU A 271 -14.22 11.20 16.54
C LEU A 271 -14.61 12.30 17.56
N ASP A 272 -15.88 12.36 17.98
CA ASP A 272 -16.30 13.27 19.04
C ASP A 272 -15.74 12.95 20.41
N ILE A 273 -15.68 11.67 20.76
CA ILE A 273 -15.07 11.22 22.01
C ILE A 273 -13.59 11.60 22.05
N VAL A 274 -12.91 11.51 20.91
CA VAL A 274 -11.48 11.83 20.79
C VAL A 274 -11.23 13.32 20.82
N ILE A 275 -12.07 14.09 20.11
CA ILE A 275 -12.00 15.55 20.16
C ILE A 275 -12.33 16.05 21.56
N GLU A 276 -13.31 15.44 22.24
CA GLU A 276 -13.65 15.76 23.63
C GLU A 276 -12.48 15.44 24.58
N GLU A 277 -11.80 14.31 24.42
CA GLU A 277 -10.59 13.98 25.19
C GLU A 277 -9.40 14.90 24.90
N LEU A 278 -9.15 15.26 23.65
CA LEU A 278 -8.06 16.18 23.28
C LEU A 278 -8.32 17.60 23.77
N THR A 279 -9.56 18.07 23.69
CA THR A 279 -9.94 19.46 24.03
C THR A 279 -10.22 19.64 25.52
N ILE A 280 -10.94 18.71 26.15
CA ILE A 280 -11.41 18.82 27.54
C ILE A 280 -10.38 18.24 28.52
N LEU A 281 -9.82 17.06 28.24
CA LEU A 281 -8.94 16.37 29.20
C LEU A 281 -7.46 16.75 29.04
N ASN A 282 -7.03 17.17 27.86
CA ASN A 282 -5.63 17.56 27.59
C ASN A 282 -5.44 19.05 27.34
N HIS A 283 -6.51 19.86 27.41
CA HIS A 283 -6.50 21.31 27.18
C HIS A 283 -5.78 21.74 25.89
N LEU A 284 -5.81 20.93 24.82
CA LEU A 284 -5.15 21.27 23.56
C LEU A 284 -5.94 22.37 22.85
N PRO A 285 -5.38 23.58 22.68
CA PRO A 285 -6.08 24.66 22.01
C PRO A 285 -6.22 24.37 20.51
N CYS A 286 -7.37 24.75 19.93
CA CYS A 286 -7.76 24.40 18.55
C CYS A 286 -6.76 24.84 17.46
N HIS A 287 -5.89 25.83 17.74
CA HIS A 287 -4.86 26.25 16.78
C HIS A 287 -3.79 25.17 16.51
N ILE A 288 -3.63 24.19 17.42
CA ILE A 288 -2.68 23.07 17.25
C ILE A 288 -3.25 21.99 16.31
N TRP A 289 -4.54 22.04 15.98
CA TRP A 289 -5.20 21.01 15.16
C TRP A 289 -4.78 21.08 13.70
N HIS A 290 -4.36 22.26 13.23
CA HIS A 290 -3.73 22.41 11.93
C HIS A 290 -2.43 21.58 11.84
N ASP A 291 -1.57 21.70 12.85
CA ASP A 291 -0.31 20.96 12.93
C ASP A 291 -0.54 19.46 13.11
N LEU A 292 -1.54 19.08 13.92
CA LEU A 292 -1.98 17.69 14.04
C LEU A 292 -2.48 17.15 12.69
N GLY A 293 -3.29 17.93 11.97
CA GLY A 293 -3.80 17.55 10.64
C GLY A 293 -2.68 17.32 9.63
N LEU A 294 -1.66 18.18 9.60
CA LEU A 294 -0.45 17.99 8.80
C LEU A 294 0.29 16.70 9.20
N GLN A 295 0.47 16.48 10.50
CA GLN A 295 1.10 15.27 11.03
C GLN A 295 0.31 14.00 10.71
N LEU A 296 -1.01 14.09 10.57
CA LEU A 296 -1.88 12.98 10.16
C LEU A 296 -1.98 12.82 8.63
N GLY A 297 -1.28 13.65 7.86
CA GLY A 297 -1.18 13.55 6.40
C GLY A 297 -2.29 14.27 5.62
N LEU A 298 -3.04 15.18 6.25
CA LEU A 298 -3.96 16.06 5.54
C LEU A 298 -3.16 17.10 4.73
N TYR A 299 -3.64 17.42 3.53
CA TYR A 299 -2.98 18.41 2.67
C TYR A 299 -3.23 19.84 3.16
N GLN A 300 -2.24 20.71 2.97
CA GLN A 300 -2.29 22.12 3.34
C GLN A 300 -3.58 22.84 2.88
N PRO A 301 -4.08 22.68 1.64
CA PRO A 301 -5.32 23.36 1.21
C PRO A 301 -6.55 22.89 1.99
N THR A 302 -6.62 21.60 2.31
CA THR A 302 -7.67 21.00 3.13
C THR A 302 -7.66 21.58 4.56
N LEU A 303 -6.46 21.84 5.10
CA LEU A 303 -6.29 22.44 6.41
C LEU A 303 -6.54 23.95 6.41
N GLU A 304 -6.19 24.65 5.34
CA GLU A 304 -6.49 26.07 5.16
C GLU A 304 -8.01 26.29 5.10
N ASP A 305 -8.77 25.40 4.45
CA ASP A 305 -10.23 25.41 4.47
C ASP A 305 -10.79 25.17 5.89
N ILE A 306 -10.20 24.28 6.68
CA ILE A 306 -10.54 24.07 8.11
C ILE A 306 -10.27 25.33 8.95
N THR A 307 -9.20 26.06 8.64
CA THR A 307 -8.74 27.22 9.43
C THR A 307 -9.52 28.50 9.10
N LYS A 308 -10.12 28.55 7.91
CA LYS A 308 -10.82 29.73 7.38
C LYS A 308 -12.27 29.83 7.84
N ASP A 309 -12.87 28.75 8.33
CA ASP A 309 -14.25 28.75 8.80
C ASP A 309 -14.34 29.27 10.24
N ASN A 310 -14.91 30.47 10.39
CA ASN A 310 -15.04 31.26 11.62
C ASN A 310 -15.96 30.62 12.68
N GLY A 311 -15.59 29.45 13.21
CA GLY A 311 -16.15 28.97 14.49
C GLY A 311 -16.43 27.47 14.65
N ASP A 312 -16.30 26.64 13.60
CA ASP A 312 -16.56 25.20 13.72
C ASP A 312 -15.46 24.33 13.10
N SER A 313 -14.22 24.62 13.51
CA SER A 313 -13.03 23.82 13.20
C SER A 313 -13.21 22.33 13.54
N LYS A 314 -14.06 22.01 14.53
CA LYS A 314 -14.46 20.65 14.89
C LYS A 314 -15.20 19.95 13.76
N LYS A 315 -16.22 20.60 13.20
CA LYS A 315 -16.98 20.05 12.07
C LYS A 315 -16.12 19.90 10.82
N CYS A 316 -15.30 20.88 10.47
CA CYS A 316 -14.43 20.81 9.29
C CYS A 316 -13.37 19.71 9.42
N PHE A 317 -12.76 19.56 10.60
CA PHE A 317 -11.82 18.47 10.85
C PHE A 317 -12.50 17.10 10.74
N ARG A 318 -13.75 16.96 11.23
CA ARG A 318 -14.53 15.73 11.04
C ARG A 318 -14.75 15.41 9.56
N GLU A 319 -15.12 16.39 8.74
CA GLU A 319 -15.34 16.19 7.29
C GLU A 319 -14.04 15.82 6.55
N CYS A 320 -12.88 16.30 7.03
CA CYS A 320 -11.59 15.97 6.42
C CYS A 320 -11.06 14.59 6.84
N MET A 321 -11.47 14.10 8.01
CA MET A 321 -11.04 12.80 8.56
C MET A 321 -12.02 11.64 8.26
N SER A 322 -13.26 11.94 7.86
CA SER A 322 -14.31 10.98 7.49
C SER A 322 -14.14 10.44 6.07
#